data_AF-A0A2G8HVE6-F1
#
_entry.id   AF-A0A2G8HVE6-F1
#
_cell.length_a   1.000
_cell.length_b   1.000
_cell.length_c   1.000
_cell.angle_alpha   90.00
_cell.angle_beta   90.00
_cell.angle_gamma   90.00
#
_symmetry.space_group_name_H-M   'P 1'
#
loop_
_entity.id
_entity.type
_entity.pdbx_description
1 polymer ?
#
loop_
_entity_poly.entity_id
_entity_poly.type
_entity_poly.pdbx_seq_one_letter_code
_entity_poly.pdbx_strand_id
1 'polypeptide(L)'
;MKKKILIISLLLSVSAVVIYLLQGKDVSMEVDREKSPSISSPITTDKQVIQNSKEENSPRVEEEFDSAQFDKYLEKVEDDWYKSMEEVFLDKNSKDDRNLKEYLKLKKGYEQEREKRYEAFHKMMEEKYGPNYSYSPSEDEEMFNEKLVKIYETNLSKIIGKKKMVEYLKVKDSFNQNLEKEAQGSNSYILIEF
;
A
#
# COMPACT_ATOMS: atom_id res chain seq x y z
N MET A 1 38.21 28.65 26.35
CA MET A 1 37.80 27.77 25.22
C MET A 1 36.31 27.44 25.23
N LYS A 2 35.69 27.09 26.37
CA LYS A 2 34.26 26.72 26.46
C LYS A 2 33.26 27.77 25.92
N LYS A 3 33.52 29.07 26.14
CA LYS A 3 32.65 30.16 25.63
C LYS A 3 32.69 30.30 24.10
N LYS A 4 33.81 29.99 23.45
CA LYS A 4 33.93 30.05 21.98
C LYS A 4 33.19 28.89 21.30
N ILE A 5 33.21 27.71 21.92
CA ILE A 5 32.48 26.52 21.43
C ILE A 5 30.97 26.73 21.53
N LEU A 6 30.48 27.35 22.61
CA LEU A 6 29.06 27.70 22.76
C LEU A 6 28.57 28.67 21.69
N ILE A 7 29.37 29.69 21.36
CA ILE A 7 29.00 30.68 20.32
C ILE A 7 28.95 30.03 18.93
N ILE A 8 29.89 29.13 18.61
CA ILE A 8 29.92 28.41 17.33
C ILE A 8 28.73 27.44 17.22
N SER A 9 28.39 26.74 18.30
CA SER A 9 27.21 25.86 18.36
C SER A 9 25.90 26.63 18.16
N LEU A 10 25.79 27.82 18.77
CA LEU A 10 24.63 28.68 18.60
C LEU A 10 24.51 29.17 17.15
N LEU A 11 25.60 29.63 16.55
CA LEU A 11 25.66 30.08 15.16
C LEU A 11 25.24 28.97 14.18
N LEU A 12 25.72 27.74 14.38
CA LEU A 12 25.34 26.58 13.56
C LEU A 12 23.85 26.25 13.66
N SER A 13 23.27 26.30 14.87
CA SER A 13 21.84 26.04 15.07
C SER A 13 20.96 27.10 14.41
N VAL A 14 21.34 28.38 14.49
CA VAL A 14 20.60 29.48 13.85
C VAL A 14 20.70 29.39 12.33
N SER A 15 21.88 29.07 11.78
CA SER A 15 22.05 28.89 10.34
C SER A 15 21.21 27.73 9.78
N ALA A 16 21.07 26.62 10.53
CA ALA A 16 20.25 25.49 10.11
C ALA A 16 18.76 25.86 10.04
N VAL A 17 18.26 26.63 11.01
CA VAL A 17 16.87 27.11 11.03
C VAL A 17 16.61 28.10 9.88
N VAL A 18 17.55 29.00 9.58
CA VAL A 18 17.42 29.94 8.46
C VAL A 18 17.40 29.20 7.11
N ILE A 19 18.27 28.20 6.92
CA ILE A 19 18.28 27.38 5.69
C ILE A 19 16.95 26.62 5.55
N TYR A 20 16.43 26.03 6.64
CA TYR A 20 15.15 25.33 6.64
C TYR A 20 13.98 26.26 6.28
N LEU A 21 13.98 27.49 6.79
CA LEU A 21 12.95 28.48 6.48
C LEU A 21 13.05 29.02 5.04
N LEU A 22 14.26 29.10 4.47
CA LEU A 22 14.48 29.52 3.08
C LEU A 22 14.14 28.41 2.06
N GLN A 23 14.24 27.13 2.42
CA GLN A 23 13.83 26.01 1.56
C GLN A 23 12.30 25.78 1.54
N GLY A 24 11.54 26.43 2.43
CA GLY A 24 10.08 26.33 2.50
C GLY A 24 9.31 27.23 1.52
N LYS A 25 10.00 27.99 0.66
CA LYS A 25 9.39 28.83 -0.37
C LYS A 25 10.06 28.55 -1.72
N ASP A 26 9.20 28.26 -2.69
CA ASP A 26 9.46 28.07 -4.12
C ASP A 26 9.91 26.67 -4.57
N VAL A 27 8.93 25.77 -4.70
CA VAL A 27 8.91 24.80 -5.80
C VAL A 27 7.52 24.88 -6.44
N SER A 28 7.34 25.88 -7.31
CA SER A 28 6.26 25.88 -8.30
C SER A 28 6.78 25.09 -9.49
N MET A 29 6.45 23.80 -9.58
CA MET A 29 6.68 23.02 -10.80
C MET A 29 5.59 23.40 -11.81
N GLU A 30 5.96 24.30 -12.71
CA GLU A 30 5.26 24.56 -13.96
C GLU A 30 5.41 23.31 -14.83
N VAL A 31 4.31 22.58 -15.04
CA VAL A 31 4.26 21.44 -15.96
C VAL A 31 4.06 21.98 -17.37
N ASP A 32 5.16 21.98 -18.13
CA ASP A 32 5.14 22.18 -19.57
C ASP A 32 4.28 21.09 -20.23
N ARG A 33 3.15 21.51 -20.83
CA ARG A 33 2.36 20.65 -21.72
C ARG A 33 3.06 20.58 -23.08
N GLU A 34 3.84 19.52 -23.28
CA GLU A 34 4.24 19.13 -24.62
C GLU A 34 3.04 18.64 -25.44
N LYS A 35 2.87 19.28 -26.60
CA LYS A 35 1.99 18.90 -27.69
C LYS A 35 2.30 17.48 -28.16
N SER A 36 1.27 16.66 -28.31
CA SER A 36 1.28 15.51 -29.22
C SER A 36 0.07 15.58 -30.15
N PRO A 37 0.21 15.16 -31.42
CA PRO A 37 -0.46 15.78 -32.56
C PRO A 37 -1.88 15.26 -32.80
N SER A 38 -2.70 16.18 -33.31
CA SER A 38 -3.98 15.90 -33.93
C SER A 38 -3.83 14.97 -35.14
N ILE A 39 -4.57 13.87 -35.14
CA ILE A 39 -4.97 13.20 -36.37
C ILE A 39 -6.45 13.52 -36.58
N SER A 40 -6.70 14.43 -37.52
CA SER A 40 -8.01 14.68 -38.09
C SER A 40 -8.40 13.55 -39.03
N SER A 41 -9.67 13.15 -39.03
CA SER A 41 -10.62 13.16 -40.17
C SER A 41 -11.92 12.40 -39.77
N PRO A 42 -13.05 12.47 -40.51
CA PRO A 42 -14.06 13.51 -40.30
C PRO A 42 -15.53 12.98 -40.23
N ILE A 43 -16.47 13.84 -39.77
CA ILE A 43 -17.93 13.87 -40.11
C ILE A 43 -18.75 12.64 -39.64
N THR A 44 -19.82 12.72 -38.85
CA THR A 44 -21.11 13.35 -39.18
C THR A 44 -22.01 13.35 -37.95
N THR A 45 -22.73 14.45 -37.72
CA THR A 45 -23.91 14.50 -36.86
C THR A 45 -25.07 13.77 -37.55
N ASP A 46 -25.65 12.75 -36.93
CA ASP A 46 -27.09 12.50 -37.03
C ASP A 46 -27.65 11.73 -35.82
N LYS A 47 -28.95 11.96 -35.63
CA LYS A 47 -29.85 11.68 -34.52
C LYS A 47 -29.90 10.26 -33.95
N GLN A 48 -30.21 10.25 -32.65
CA GLN A 48 -31.14 9.37 -31.93
C GLN A 48 -31.14 7.87 -32.27
N VAL A 49 -30.62 7.05 -31.34
CA VAL A 49 -31.32 5.85 -30.88
C VAL A 49 -31.13 5.72 -29.36
N ILE A 50 -32.19 6.01 -28.61
CA ILE A 50 -32.35 5.50 -27.24
C ILE A 50 -32.55 4.00 -27.40
N GLN A 51 -31.49 3.22 -27.21
CA GLN A 51 -31.61 1.78 -27.14
C GLN A 51 -31.74 1.41 -25.67
N ASN A 52 -32.98 1.13 -25.27
CA ASN A 52 -33.33 0.41 -24.05
C ASN A 52 -32.51 -0.88 -24.00
N SER A 53 -31.40 -0.86 -23.28
CA SER A 53 -30.83 -2.07 -22.70
C SER A 53 -31.76 -2.49 -21.58
N LYS A 54 -32.64 -3.43 -21.90
CA LYS A 54 -33.44 -4.19 -20.94
C LYS A 54 -32.44 -4.80 -19.95
N GLU A 55 -32.36 -4.22 -18.75
CA GLU A 55 -31.76 -4.88 -17.60
C GLU A 55 -32.54 -6.16 -17.38
N GLU A 56 -31.96 -7.27 -17.83
CA GLU A 56 -32.30 -8.58 -17.32
C GLU A 56 -31.99 -8.52 -15.82
N ASN A 57 -33.04 -8.30 -15.02
CA ASN A 57 -33.07 -8.62 -13.60
C ASN A 57 -32.83 -10.12 -13.46
N SER A 58 -31.57 -10.54 -13.59
CA SER A 58 -31.12 -11.80 -13.06
C SER A 58 -31.29 -11.68 -11.55
N PRO A 59 -32.06 -12.57 -10.89
CA PRO A 59 -32.12 -12.57 -9.45
C PRO A 59 -30.69 -12.79 -8.95
N ARG A 60 -30.12 -11.75 -8.32
CA ARG A 60 -28.86 -11.84 -7.61
C ARG A 60 -29.10 -12.86 -6.51
N VAL A 61 -28.69 -14.10 -6.76
CA VAL A 61 -28.60 -15.11 -5.71
C VAL A 61 -27.58 -14.54 -4.74
N GLU A 62 -28.06 -13.99 -3.63
CA GLU A 62 -27.22 -13.67 -2.50
C GLU A 62 -26.67 -14.99 -2.00
N GLU A 63 -25.47 -15.36 -2.47
CA GLU A 63 -24.68 -16.38 -1.82
C GLU A 63 -24.50 -15.91 -0.37
N GLU A 64 -25.09 -16.66 0.55
CA GLU A 64 -24.98 -16.38 1.98
C GLU A 64 -23.50 -16.48 2.35
N PHE A 65 -22.91 -15.35 2.72
CA PHE A 65 -21.51 -15.27 3.11
C PHE A 65 -21.30 -16.07 4.39
N ASP A 66 -20.68 -17.26 4.27
CA ASP A 66 -20.29 -18.05 5.42
C ASP A 66 -19.03 -17.46 6.07
N SER A 67 -19.25 -16.58 7.05
CA SER A 67 -18.19 -15.97 7.87
C SER A 67 -17.22 -17.00 8.47
N ALA A 68 -17.70 -18.19 8.88
CA ALA A 68 -16.85 -19.19 9.52
C ALA A 68 -15.95 -19.90 8.50
N GLN A 69 -16.40 -20.08 7.26
CA GLN A 69 -15.57 -20.58 6.18
C GLN A 69 -14.51 -19.56 5.77
N PHE A 70 -14.88 -18.27 5.76
CA PHE A 70 -13.96 -17.18 5.45
C PHE A 70 -12.87 -17.02 6.51
N ASP A 71 -13.21 -17.08 7.80
CA ASP A 71 -12.24 -17.01 8.90
C ASP A 71 -11.21 -18.16 8.82
N LYS A 72 -11.66 -19.38 8.51
CA LYS A 72 -10.75 -20.53 8.30
C LYS A 72 -9.83 -20.34 7.11
N TYR A 73 -10.32 -19.69 6.04
CA TYR A 73 -9.49 -19.36 4.89
C TYR A 73 -8.41 -18.33 5.26
N LEU A 74 -8.76 -17.28 6.01
CA LEU A 74 -7.81 -16.30 6.53
C LEU A 74 -6.72 -16.96 7.37
N GLU A 75 -7.11 -17.77 8.35
CA GLU A 75 -6.17 -18.49 9.22
C GLU A 75 -5.22 -19.37 8.41
N LYS A 76 -5.74 -20.11 7.41
CA LYS A 76 -4.92 -20.92 6.52
C LYS A 76 -3.91 -20.07 5.73
N VAL A 77 -4.35 -18.95 5.15
CA VAL A 77 -3.48 -18.05 4.37
C VAL A 77 -2.37 -17.47 5.27
N GLU A 78 -2.72 -17.04 6.48
CA GLU A 78 -1.75 -16.52 7.45
C GLU A 78 -0.73 -17.58 7.89
N ASP A 79 -1.19 -18.80 8.18
CA ASP A 79 -0.32 -19.92 8.56
C ASP A 79 0.64 -20.33 7.44
N ASP A 80 0.14 -20.43 6.20
CA ASP A 80 0.97 -20.81 5.06
C ASP A 80 1.97 -19.70 4.68
N TRP A 81 1.55 -18.45 4.86
CA TRP A 81 2.46 -17.31 4.74
C TRP A 81 3.54 -17.33 5.83
N TYR A 82 3.16 -17.59 7.08
CA TYR A 82 4.09 -17.70 8.20
C TYR A 82 5.15 -18.79 7.95
N LYS A 83 4.75 -19.99 7.51
CA LYS A 83 5.68 -21.07 7.14
C LYS A 83 6.66 -20.64 6.04
N SER A 84 6.16 -19.94 5.03
CA SER A 84 7.01 -19.39 3.95
C SER A 84 8.06 -18.42 4.50
N MET A 85 7.70 -17.61 5.49
CA MET A 85 8.61 -16.68 6.15
C MET A 85 9.61 -17.37 7.07
N GLU A 86 9.22 -18.45 7.74
CA GLU A 86 10.15 -19.31 8.48
C GLU A 86 11.26 -19.82 7.55
N GLU A 87 10.91 -20.31 6.37
CA GLU A 87 11.90 -20.81 5.40
C GLU A 87 12.87 -19.72 4.92
N VAL A 88 12.38 -18.49 4.67
CA VAL A 88 13.20 -17.37 4.21
C VAL A 88 14.13 -16.85 5.32
N PHE A 89 13.63 -16.78 6.56
CA PHE A 89 14.33 -16.12 7.64
C PHE A 89 15.20 -17.03 8.49
N LEU A 90 14.82 -18.30 8.66
CA LEU A 90 15.62 -19.28 9.38
C LEU A 90 16.86 -19.67 8.56
N ASP A 91 18.02 -19.48 9.14
CA ASP A 91 19.27 -19.98 8.56
C ASP A 91 19.46 -21.44 8.99
N LYS A 92 19.65 -22.36 8.04
CA LYS A 92 19.86 -23.79 8.32
C LYS A 92 21.05 -24.05 9.25
N ASN A 93 21.98 -23.09 9.35
CA ASN A 93 23.19 -23.19 10.17
C ASN A 93 23.13 -22.37 11.47
N SER A 94 22.06 -21.61 11.72
CA SER A 94 21.95 -20.73 12.89
C SER A 94 20.67 -21.03 13.67
N LYS A 95 20.81 -21.33 14.96
CA LYS A 95 19.67 -21.52 15.88
C LYS A 95 18.98 -20.21 16.29
N ASP A 96 19.45 -19.07 15.78
CA ASP A 96 18.93 -17.77 16.16
C ASP A 96 17.84 -17.33 15.17
N ASP A 97 16.58 -17.35 15.61
CA ASP A 97 15.41 -16.93 14.81
C ASP A 97 15.27 -15.40 14.74
N ARG A 98 16.29 -14.65 15.17
CA ARG A 98 16.21 -13.20 15.39
C ARG A 98 15.56 -12.44 14.24
N ASN A 99 15.89 -12.78 13.00
CA ASN A 99 15.33 -12.12 11.82
C ASN A 99 13.83 -12.38 11.66
N LEU A 100 13.37 -13.60 11.95
CA LEU A 100 11.95 -13.95 11.92
C LEU A 100 11.19 -13.18 13.02
N LYS A 101 11.74 -13.12 14.24
CA LYS A 101 11.12 -12.34 15.33
C LYS A 101 11.00 -10.86 15.02
N GLU A 102 12.06 -10.25 14.49
CA GLU A 102 12.05 -8.84 14.10
C GLU A 102 11.11 -8.59 12.91
N TYR A 103 11.03 -9.52 11.96
CA TYR A 103 10.05 -9.50 10.88
C TYR A 103 8.60 -9.49 11.41
N LEU A 104 8.24 -10.43 12.29
CA LEU A 104 6.89 -10.52 12.85
C LEU A 104 6.50 -9.26 13.62
N LYS A 105 7.45 -8.70 14.38
CA LYS A 105 7.26 -7.43 15.08
C LYS A 105 7.03 -6.28 14.11
N LEU A 106 7.80 -6.22 13.02
CA LEU A 106 7.65 -5.19 11.99
C LEU A 106 6.30 -5.33 11.26
N LYS A 107 5.89 -6.55 10.88
CA LYS A 107 4.59 -6.84 10.25
C LYS A 107 3.45 -6.35 11.14
N LYS A 108 3.44 -6.74 12.42
CA LYS A 108 2.40 -6.30 13.36
C LYS A 108 2.31 -4.77 13.47
N GLY A 109 3.46 -4.09 13.52
CA GLY A 109 3.49 -2.63 13.58
C GLY A 109 2.98 -1.97 12.29
N TYR A 110 3.28 -2.55 11.12
CA TYR A 110 2.73 -2.10 9.84
C TYR A 110 1.21 -2.24 9.80
N GLU A 111 0.68 -3.39 10.22
CA GLU A 111 -0.77 -3.66 10.20
C GLU A 111 -1.55 -2.68 11.09
N GLN A 112 -1.04 -2.42 12.30
CA GLN A 112 -1.63 -1.43 13.21
C GLN A 112 -1.62 -0.01 12.64
N GLU A 113 -0.54 0.39 11.98
CA GLU A 113 -0.45 1.72 11.35
C GLU A 113 -1.33 1.81 10.11
N ARG A 114 -1.47 0.72 9.34
CA ARG A 114 -2.38 0.64 8.18
C ARG A 114 -3.84 0.80 8.63
N GLU A 115 -4.26 0.05 9.64
CA GLU A 115 -5.59 0.14 10.24
C GLU A 115 -5.90 1.56 10.73
N LYS A 116 -4.99 2.16 11.51
CA LYS A 116 -5.13 3.52 12.01
C LYS A 116 -5.29 4.56 10.89
N ARG A 117 -4.55 4.41 9.78
CA ARG A 117 -4.65 5.32 8.63
C ARG A 117 -5.96 5.15 7.88
N TYR A 118 -6.39 3.90 7.71
CA TYR A 118 -7.68 3.58 7.12
C TYR A 118 -8.81 4.21 7.94
N GLU A 119 -8.85 4.00 9.26
CA GLU A 119 -9.83 4.64 10.14
C GLU A 119 -9.83 6.17 10.05
N ALA A 120 -8.64 6.79 10.04
CA ALA A 120 -8.49 8.23 9.93
C ALA A 120 -9.02 8.76 8.58
N PHE A 121 -8.74 8.04 7.50
CA PHE A 121 -9.27 8.35 6.17
C PHE A 121 -10.80 8.23 6.14
N HIS A 122 -11.34 7.13 6.67
CA HIS A 122 -12.78 6.90 6.73
C HIS A 122 -13.51 8.00 7.48
N LYS A 123 -12.98 8.40 8.64
CA LYS A 123 -13.51 9.51 9.42
C LYS A 123 -13.49 10.83 8.62
N MET A 124 -12.39 11.13 7.94
CA MET A 124 -12.28 12.35 7.11
C MET A 124 -13.29 12.35 5.95
N MET A 125 -13.49 11.20 5.32
CA MET A 125 -14.44 11.07 4.21
C MET A 125 -15.89 11.16 4.68
N GLU A 126 -16.22 10.57 5.83
CA GLU A 126 -17.52 10.72 6.47
C GLU A 126 -17.81 12.18 6.85
N GLU A 127 -16.84 12.90 7.41
CA GLU A 127 -16.96 14.33 7.72
C GLU A 127 -17.20 15.19 6.46
N LYS A 128 -16.63 14.78 5.32
CA LYS A 128 -16.68 15.55 4.06
C LYS A 128 -17.89 15.22 3.18
N TYR A 129 -18.32 13.96 3.14
CA TYR A 129 -19.33 13.44 2.20
C TYR A 129 -20.56 12.83 2.88
N GLY A 130 -20.55 12.71 4.21
CA GLY A 130 -21.61 12.12 5.01
C GLY A 130 -21.47 10.61 5.23
N PRO A 131 -22.30 10.01 6.10
CA PRO A 131 -22.16 8.63 6.58
C PRO A 131 -22.37 7.54 5.51
N ASN A 132 -22.95 7.89 4.36
CA ASN A 132 -23.24 6.95 3.27
C ASN A 132 -22.35 7.19 2.05
N TYR A 133 -21.15 7.77 2.23
CA TYR A 133 -20.26 7.99 1.10
C TYR A 133 -19.85 6.64 0.51
N SER A 134 -19.94 6.52 -0.82
CA SER A 134 -19.46 5.35 -1.53
C SER A 134 -17.95 5.46 -1.67
N TYR A 135 -17.25 4.47 -1.13
CA TYR A 135 -15.81 4.34 -1.23
C TYR A 135 -15.43 3.84 -2.63
N SER A 136 -14.65 4.64 -3.35
CA SER A 136 -13.77 4.18 -4.41
C SER A 136 -12.37 4.55 -3.94
N PRO A 137 -11.36 3.66 -4.03
CA PRO A 137 -9.98 4.02 -3.72
C PRO A 137 -9.64 5.27 -4.53
N SER A 138 -9.49 6.40 -3.85
CA SER A 138 -9.05 7.63 -4.49
C SER A 138 -7.54 7.56 -4.66
N GLU A 139 -6.98 8.17 -5.70
CA GLU A 139 -5.54 8.23 -5.95
C GLU A 139 -4.74 8.68 -4.70
N ASP A 140 -5.35 9.50 -3.84
CA ASP A 140 -4.77 9.97 -2.59
C ASP A 140 -4.51 8.82 -1.57
N GLU A 141 -5.42 7.85 -1.47
CA GLU A 141 -5.28 6.71 -0.57
C GLU A 141 -4.21 5.72 -1.04
N GLU A 142 -4.12 5.53 -2.35
CA GLU A 142 -3.06 4.74 -2.98
C GLU A 142 -1.68 5.32 -2.67
N MET A 143 -1.53 6.65 -2.75
CA MET A 143 -0.29 7.34 -2.38
C MET A 143 0.06 7.19 -0.88
N PHE A 144 -0.93 7.20 0.02
CA PHE A 144 -0.67 6.98 1.46
C PHE A 144 -0.24 5.55 1.77
N ASN A 145 -0.84 4.57 1.10
CA ASN A 145 -0.49 3.16 1.22
C ASN A 145 0.92 2.90 0.66
N GLU A 146 1.25 3.41 -0.52
CA GLU A 146 2.60 3.29 -1.09
C GLU A 146 3.70 3.77 -0.15
N LYS A 147 3.48 4.89 0.55
CA LYS A 147 4.47 5.42 1.48
C LYS A 147 4.66 4.49 2.68
N LEU A 148 3.58 3.90 3.18
CA LEU A 148 3.63 2.96 4.30
C LEU A 148 4.39 1.69 3.90
N VAL A 149 4.07 1.15 2.72
CA VAL A 149 4.75 0.00 2.09
C VAL A 149 6.25 0.27 1.95
N LYS A 150 6.65 1.39 1.35
CA LYS A 150 8.06 1.76 1.17
C LYS A 150 8.82 1.84 2.51
N ILE A 151 8.18 2.35 3.57
CA ILE A 151 8.79 2.40 4.91
C ILE A 151 8.98 0.99 5.47
N TYR A 152 7.96 0.14 5.34
CA TYR A 152 8.03 -1.26 5.76
C TYR A 152 9.15 -2.01 5.04
N GLU A 153 9.18 -1.97 3.71
CA GLU A 153 10.20 -2.63 2.89
C GLU A 153 11.62 -2.13 3.21
N THR A 154 11.78 -0.82 3.39
CA THR A 154 13.05 -0.21 3.78
C THR A 154 13.52 -0.72 5.14
N ASN A 155 12.63 -0.83 6.11
CA ASN A 155 12.97 -1.29 7.45
C ASN A 155 13.24 -2.80 7.46
N LEU A 156 12.45 -3.58 6.74
CA LEU A 156 12.68 -5.01 6.58
C LEU A 156 14.05 -5.28 5.96
N SER A 157 14.38 -4.59 4.87
CA SER A 157 15.67 -4.71 4.18
C SER A 157 16.87 -4.38 5.09
N LYS A 158 16.73 -3.47 6.06
CA LYS A 158 17.78 -3.19 7.06
C LYS A 158 17.98 -4.34 8.05
N ILE A 159 16.92 -5.09 8.37
CA ILE A 159 16.95 -6.23 9.30
C ILE A 159 17.57 -7.45 8.61
N ILE A 160 17.06 -7.81 7.43
CA ILE A 160 17.36 -9.09 6.77
C ILE A 160 18.46 -8.97 5.71
N GLY A 161 18.80 -7.75 5.30
CA GLY A 161 19.75 -7.45 4.24
C GLY A 161 19.17 -7.58 2.82
N LYS A 162 19.81 -6.91 1.86
CA LYS A 162 19.35 -6.82 0.46
C LYS A 162 19.11 -8.18 -0.20
N LYS A 163 19.98 -9.17 0.06
CA LYS A 163 19.86 -10.50 -0.56
C LYS A 163 18.58 -11.22 -0.12
N LYS A 164 18.31 -11.28 1.18
CA LYS A 164 17.08 -11.88 1.71
C LYS A 164 15.85 -11.05 1.36
N MET A 165 15.97 -9.74 1.20
CA MET A 165 14.86 -8.90 0.73
C MET A 165 14.41 -9.29 -0.69
N VAL A 166 15.35 -9.58 -1.59
CA VAL A 166 15.00 -10.07 -2.94
C VAL A 166 14.29 -11.43 -2.88
N GLU A 167 14.74 -12.31 -2.00
CA GLU A 167 14.10 -13.63 -1.78
C GLU A 167 12.70 -13.48 -1.19
N TYR A 168 12.54 -12.63 -0.18
CA TYR A 168 11.25 -12.26 0.42
C TYR A 168 10.25 -11.78 -0.64
N LEU A 169 10.65 -10.84 -1.51
CA LEU A 169 9.76 -10.31 -2.56
C LEU A 169 9.36 -11.40 -3.56
N LYS A 170 10.30 -12.26 -3.96
CA LYS A 170 9.99 -13.40 -4.85
C LYS A 170 9.02 -14.38 -4.22
N VAL A 171 9.19 -14.67 -2.93
CA VAL A 171 8.28 -15.54 -2.18
C VAL A 171 6.90 -14.90 -2.06
N LYS A 172 6.81 -13.59 -1.77
CA LYS A 172 5.55 -12.84 -1.76
C LYS A 172 4.83 -12.94 -3.11
N ASP A 173 5.51 -12.64 -4.21
CA ASP A 173 4.94 -12.67 -5.55
C ASP A 173 4.46 -14.07 -5.93
N SER A 174 5.29 -15.09 -5.66
CA SER A 174 4.94 -16.49 -5.97
C SER A 174 3.76 -16.99 -5.12
N PHE A 175 3.72 -16.61 -3.84
CA PHE A 175 2.63 -16.95 -2.93
C PHE A 175 1.31 -16.34 -3.42
N ASN A 176 1.31 -15.05 -3.75
CA ASN A 176 0.16 -14.34 -4.29
C ASN A 176 -0.33 -14.92 -5.62
N GLN A 177 0.59 -15.29 -6.53
CA GLN A 177 0.23 -15.98 -7.78
C GLN A 177 -0.40 -17.36 -7.53
N ASN A 178 0.00 -18.06 -6.47
CA ASN A 178 -0.59 -19.35 -6.13
C ASN A 178 -2.00 -19.17 -5.57
N LEU A 179 -2.23 -18.17 -4.71
CA LEU A 179 -3.57 -17.83 -4.22
C LEU A 179 -4.51 -17.48 -5.38
N GLU A 180 -4.04 -16.69 -6.34
CA GLU A 180 -4.80 -16.35 -7.54
C GLU A 180 -5.16 -17.60 -8.38
N LYS A 181 -4.21 -18.54 -8.55
CA LYS A 181 -4.45 -19.80 -9.28
C LYS A 181 -5.41 -20.72 -8.55
N GLU A 182 -5.27 -20.87 -7.24
CA GLU A 182 -6.16 -21.68 -6.40
C GLU A 182 -7.59 -21.14 -6.41
N ALA A 183 -7.74 -19.83 -6.55
CA ALA A 183 -9.02 -19.15 -6.64
C ALA A 183 -9.66 -19.19 -8.03
N GLN A 184 -9.03 -19.79 -9.06
CA GLN A 184 -9.66 -19.96 -10.37
C GLN A 184 -10.89 -20.87 -10.27
N GLY A 185 -12.06 -20.26 -10.03
CA GLY A 185 -13.33 -20.94 -9.76
C GLY A 185 -14.14 -20.29 -8.63
N SER A 186 -13.52 -19.45 -7.80
CA SER A 186 -14.16 -18.64 -6.75
C SER A 186 -14.05 -17.15 -7.09
N ASN A 187 -15.09 -16.35 -6.80
CA ASN A 187 -15.13 -14.93 -7.18
C ASN A 187 -14.22 -14.00 -6.35
N SER A 188 -13.46 -14.50 -5.37
CA SER A 188 -12.62 -13.66 -4.51
C SER A 188 -11.48 -14.44 -3.86
N TYR A 189 -10.30 -13.80 -3.77
CA TYR A 189 -9.16 -14.25 -2.99
C TYR A 189 -8.49 -13.06 -2.33
N ILE A 190 -7.67 -13.33 -1.30
CA ILE A 190 -6.93 -12.29 -0.60
C ILE A 190 -5.46 -12.38 -0.99
N LEU A 191 -4.84 -11.23 -1.21
CA LEU A 191 -3.42 -11.13 -1.46
C LEU A 191 -2.67 -10.69 -0.21
N ILE A 192 -1.43 -11.14 -0.11
CA ILE A 192 -0.49 -10.62 0.86
C ILE A 192 -0.02 -9.24 0.39
N GLU A 193 -0.49 -8.20 1.07
CA GLU A 193 -0.18 -6.80 0.79
C GLU A 193 0.58 -6.14 1.96
N PHE A 194 1.86 -5.85 1.72
CA PHE A 194 2.75 -5.09 2.60
C PHE A 194 3.67 -4.20 1.79
#